data_AF-A0A7C5FUJ5-F1
#
_entry.id   AF-A0A7C5FUJ5-F1
#
_cell.length_a   1.000
_cell.length_b   1.000
_cell.length_c   1.000
_cell.angle_alpha   90.00
_cell.angle_beta   90.00
_cell.angle_gamma   90.00
#
_symmetry.space_group_name_H-M   'P 1'
#
loop_
_entity.id
_entity.type
_entity.pdbx_description
1 polymer ?
#
loop_
_entity_poly.entity_id
_entity_poly.type
_entity_poly.pdbx_seq_one_letter_code
_entity_poly.pdbx_strand_id
1 'polypeptide(L)'
;PQHIPLTIVRNKIDKSGQQVSISQQGEDAVLYLSAKTGEGIDLLEKHLCDSVGYHPQDEGVFIARRRHLDALARAHTAIEAGYQCLDGMGAGELLAEELRQAQHTLGEITGTFTNEDLLDKIFSSFCIGK
;
A
#
# COMPACT_ATOMS: atom_id res chain seq x y z
N PRO A 1 18.91 5.21 -11.43
CA PRO A 1 17.73 6.09 -11.66
C PRO A 1 17.88 7.36 -10.81
N GLN A 2 17.78 8.54 -11.42
CA GLN A 2 18.17 9.83 -10.81
C GLN A 2 17.34 10.29 -9.61
N HIS A 3 16.29 9.56 -9.23
CA HIS A 3 15.36 9.92 -8.15
C HIS A 3 15.33 8.90 -7.00
N ILE A 4 16.23 7.91 -7.00
CA ILE A 4 16.28 6.92 -5.92
C ILE A 4 17.36 7.37 -4.93
N PRO A 5 17.01 7.61 -3.65
CA PRO A 5 17.99 7.95 -2.64
C PRO A 5 19.06 6.86 -2.55
N LEU A 6 20.33 7.26 -2.65
CA LEU A 6 21.48 6.36 -2.62
C LEU A 6 22.19 6.46 -1.27
N THR A 7 22.43 5.30 -0.65
CA THR A 7 23.26 5.19 0.55
C THR A 7 24.44 4.27 0.24
N ILE A 8 25.65 4.79 0.41
CA ILE A 8 26.91 4.08 0.17
C ILE A 8 27.35 3.42 1.48
N VAL A 9 27.39 2.09 1.50
CA VAL A 9 27.86 1.34 2.67
C VAL A 9 29.31 0.90 2.47
N ARG A 10 30.20 1.45 3.30
CA ARG A 10 31.61 1.07 3.39
C ARG A 10 31.79 0.02 4.49
N ASN A 11 31.69 -1.23 4.08
CA ASN A 11 31.84 -2.38 4.96
C ASN A 11 33.33 -2.66 5.29
N LYS A 12 33.55 -3.49 6.32
CA LYS A 12 34.84 -4.06 6.78
C LYS A 12 35.72 -3.08 7.55
N ILE A 13 35.13 -2.21 8.37
CA ILE A 13 35.90 -1.32 9.26
C ILE A 13 36.81 -2.08 10.24
N ASP A 14 36.44 -3.33 10.56
CA ASP A 14 37.27 -4.27 11.35
C ASP A 14 38.65 -4.54 10.71
N LYS A 15 38.79 -4.30 9.40
CA LYS A 15 40.06 -4.45 8.67
C LYS A 15 40.71 -3.13 8.30
N SER A 16 39.94 -2.07 8.07
CA SER A 16 40.49 -0.76 7.70
C SER A 16 40.89 0.08 8.90
N GLY A 17 40.48 -0.29 10.11
CA GLY A 17 40.72 0.50 11.34
C GLY A 17 39.91 1.79 11.39
N GLN A 18 38.94 1.96 10.50
CA GLN A 18 38.02 3.09 10.52
C GLN A 18 36.99 2.93 11.65
N GLN A 19 36.40 4.03 12.08
CA GLN A 19 35.34 4.02 13.09
C GLN A 19 33.96 4.00 12.43
N VAL A 20 32.99 3.41 13.14
CA VAL A 20 31.57 3.51 12.79
C VAL A 20 31.19 4.98 12.67
N SER A 21 30.67 5.37 11.51
CA SER A 21 30.27 6.74 11.24
C SER A 21 29.30 6.81 10.07
N ILE A 22 28.47 7.85 10.08
CA ILE A 22 27.65 8.26 8.93
C ILE A 22 28.03 9.69 8.57
N SER A 23 28.26 9.94 7.29
CA SER A 23 28.65 11.25 6.76
C SER A 23 27.96 11.50 5.43
N GLN A 24 27.75 12.76 5.07
CA GLN A 24 27.24 13.14 3.76
C GLN A 24 28.41 13.36 2.80
N GLN A 25 28.38 12.74 1.63
CA GLN A 25 29.35 12.97 0.56
C GLN A 25 28.59 13.44 -0.68
N GLY A 26 28.42 14.76 -0.81
CA GLY A 26 27.54 15.33 -1.83
C GLY A 26 26.07 15.17 -1.42
N GLU A 27 25.25 14.60 -2.31
CA GLU A 27 23.84 14.27 -2.02
C GLU A 27 23.66 12.88 -1.38
N ASP A 28 24.72 12.06 -1.33
CA ASP A 28 24.64 10.67 -0.89
C ASP A 28 25.16 10.48 0.53
N ALA A 29 24.43 9.68 1.32
CA ALA A 29 24.87 9.26 2.64
C ALA A 29 25.93 8.15 2.52
N VAL A 30 27.05 8.29 3.23
CA VAL A 30 28.13 7.30 3.31
C VAL A 30 28.22 6.77 4.75
N LEU A 31 28.03 5.47 4.92
CA LEU A 31 28.04 4.81 6.22
C LEU A 31 29.15 3.77 6.32
N TYR A 32 29.94 3.83 7.38
CA TYR A 32 31.02 2.91 7.69
C TYR A 32 30.57 1.90 8.75
N LEU A 33 30.66 0.61 8.43
CA LEU A 33 30.25 -0.47 9.34
C LEU A 33 31.11 -1.74 9.17
N SER A 34 30.97 -2.67 10.11
CA SER A 34 31.43 -4.05 9.93
C SER A 34 30.25 -5.02 10.03
N ALA A 35 29.89 -5.60 8.89
CA ALA A 35 28.86 -6.64 8.85
C ALA A 35 29.31 -7.94 9.56
N LYS A 36 30.61 -8.10 9.81
CA LYS A 36 31.16 -9.28 10.49
C LYS A 36 31.04 -9.17 12.01
N THR A 37 31.36 -7.99 12.57
CA THR A 37 31.29 -7.78 14.03
C THR A 37 29.91 -7.28 14.46
N GLY A 38 29.11 -6.77 13.54
CA GLY A 38 27.81 -6.13 13.83
C GLY A 38 27.93 -4.64 14.16
N GLU A 39 29.15 -4.10 14.27
CA GLU A 39 29.37 -2.68 14.55
C GLU A 39 28.81 -1.80 13.43
N GLY A 40 27.92 -0.87 13.79
CA GLY A 40 27.30 0.08 12.86
C GLY A 40 26.06 -0.45 12.11
N ILE A 41 25.62 -1.67 12.38
CA ILE A 41 24.36 -2.19 11.82
C ILE A 41 23.16 -1.42 12.36
N ASP A 42 23.09 -1.15 13.66
CA ASP A 42 22.00 -0.35 14.26
C ASP A 42 21.91 1.06 13.64
N LEU A 43 23.05 1.65 13.30
CA LEU A 43 23.12 2.95 12.64
C LEU A 43 22.58 2.90 11.22
N LEU A 44 22.84 1.81 10.50
CA LEU A 44 22.30 1.55 9.17
C LEU A 44 20.78 1.34 9.23
N GLU A 45 20.28 0.54 10.18
CA GLU A 45 18.85 0.30 10.35
C GLU A 45 18.10 1.61 10.62
N LYS A 46 18.62 2.43 11.55
CA LYS A 46 18.04 3.73 11.86
C LYS A 46 18.00 4.66 10.63
N HIS A 47 19.12 4.78 9.91
CA HIS A 47 19.20 5.59 8.70
C HIS A 47 18.21 5.12 7.62
N LEU A 48 18.08 3.80 7.43
CA LEU A 48 17.14 3.25 6.46
C LEU A 48 15.70 3.58 6.86
N CYS A 49 15.32 3.35 8.12
CA CYS A 49 13.99 3.71 8.64
C CYS A 49 13.68 5.20 8.42
N ASP A 50 14.61 6.09 8.76
CA ASP A 50 14.47 7.53 8.58
C ASP A 50 14.33 7.88 7.08
N SER A 51 15.13 7.27 6.21
CA SER A 51 15.13 7.55 4.76
C SER A 51 13.85 7.12 4.03
N VAL A 52 13.17 6.07 4.51
CA VAL A 52 11.89 5.62 3.95
C VAL A 52 10.69 6.27 4.65
N GLY A 53 10.93 7.17 5.61
CA GLY A 53 9.88 7.82 6.40
C GLY A 53 9.11 6.86 7.31
N TYR A 54 9.73 5.74 7.69
CA TYR A 54 9.10 4.75 8.56
C TYR A 54 9.00 5.27 10.00
N HIS A 55 7.81 5.67 10.40
CA HIS A 55 7.49 6.11 11.76
C HIS A 55 6.63 5.04 12.44
N PRO A 56 7.14 4.34 13.47
CA PRO A 56 6.39 3.27 14.14
C PRO A 56 5.15 3.75 14.92
N GLN A 57 4.93 5.07 15.04
CA GLN A 57 3.79 5.67 15.74
C GLN A 57 2.52 5.80 14.87
N ASP A 58 2.60 5.55 13.56
CA ASP A 58 1.39 5.44 12.75
C ASP A 58 0.78 4.05 12.93
N GLU A 59 0.06 3.87 14.05
CA GLU A 59 -0.94 2.82 14.24
C GLU A 59 -2.05 2.98 13.18
N GLY A 60 -1.74 2.55 11.96
CA GLY A 60 -2.61 2.79 10.82
C GLY A 60 -2.00 2.41 9.47
N VAL A 61 -0.78 1.87 9.44
CA VAL A 61 -0.19 1.31 8.22
C VAL A 61 -0.95 0.03 7.86
N PHE A 62 -2.13 0.20 7.26
CA PHE A 62 -2.72 -0.78 6.37
C PHE A 62 -1.66 -1.10 5.32
N ILE A 63 -0.99 -2.25 5.45
CA ILE A 63 -0.16 -2.80 4.39
C ILE A 63 -1.11 -3.26 3.27
N ALA A 64 -1.70 -2.30 2.56
CA ALA A 64 -2.44 -2.56 1.35
C ALA A 64 -1.41 -3.04 0.32
N ARG A 65 -1.30 -4.36 0.19
CA ARG A 65 -0.51 -4.98 -0.86
C ARG A 65 -0.98 -4.44 -2.21
N ARG A 66 -0.11 -4.43 -3.22
CA ARG A 66 -0.44 -3.98 -4.59
C ARG A 66 -1.77 -4.54 -5.12
N ARG A 67 -2.09 -5.80 -4.80
CA ARG A 67 -3.38 -6.44 -5.14
C ARG A 67 -4.61 -5.78 -4.51
N HIS A 68 -4.52 -5.27 -3.28
CA HIS A 68 -5.64 -4.60 -2.62
C HIS A 68 -5.89 -3.22 -3.26
N LEU A 69 -4.82 -2.50 -3.59
CA LEU A 69 -4.91 -1.22 -4.30
C LEU A 69 -5.51 -1.39 -5.70
N ASP A 70 -5.10 -2.45 -6.42
CA ASP A 70 -5.67 -2.80 -7.72
C ASP A 70 -7.17 -3.10 -7.64
N ALA A 71 -7.59 -3.93 -6.68
CA ALA A 71 -8.99 -4.22 -6.43
C ALA A 71 -9.80 -2.96 -6.08
N LEU A 72 -9.28 -2.07 -5.24
CA LEU A 72 -9.93 -0.80 -4.93
C LEU A 72 -10.08 0.09 -6.18
N ALA A 73 -9.05 0.17 -7.02
CA ALA A 73 -9.09 0.98 -8.24
C ALA A 73 -10.11 0.45 -9.26
N ARG A 74 -10.16 -0.87 -9.45
CA ARG A 74 -11.16 -1.53 -10.30
C ARG A 74 -12.58 -1.32 -9.78
N ALA A 75 -12.80 -1.49 -8.48
CA ALA A 75 -14.11 -1.26 -7.86
C ALA A 75 -14.57 0.20 -8.01
N HIS A 76 -13.67 1.16 -7.80
CA HIS A 76 -13.96 2.58 -8.02
C HIS A 76 -14.37 2.86 -9.46
N THR A 77 -13.67 2.26 -10.43
CA THR A 77 -13.95 2.45 -11.87
C THR A 77 -15.35 1.95 -12.24
N ALA A 78 -15.74 0.78 -11.73
CA ALA A 78 -17.09 0.23 -11.95
C ALA A 78 -18.17 1.13 -11.33
N ILE A 79 -17.97 1.61 -10.09
CA ILE A 79 -18.92 2.52 -9.43
C ILE A 79 -19.10 3.82 -10.22
N GLU A 80 -18.01 4.43 -10.70
CA GLU A 80 -18.07 5.62 -11.56
C GLU A 80 -18.84 5.36 -12.86
N ALA A 81 -18.57 4.24 -13.53
CA ALA A 81 -19.29 3.87 -14.75
C ALA A 81 -20.79 3.70 -14.49
N GLY A 82 -21.16 2.99 -13.42
CA GLY A 82 -22.55 2.80 -13.01
C GLY A 82 -23.25 4.12 -12.66
N TYR A 83 -22.55 5.01 -11.95
CA TYR A 83 -23.06 6.35 -11.62
C TYR A 83 -23.32 7.19 -12.88
N GLN A 84 -22.40 7.18 -13.85
CA GLN A 84 -22.57 7.89 -15.12
C GLN A 84 -23.75 7.34 -15.93
N CYS A 85 -23.97 6.02 -15.93
CA CYS A 85 -25.14 5.40 -16.56
C CYS A 85 -26.45 5.78 -15.86
N LEU A 86 -26.45 5.89 -14.53
CA LEU A 86 -27.62 6.34 -13.77
C LEU A 86 -27.94 7.80 -14.06
N ASP A 87 -26.96 8.70 -13.95
CA ASP A 87 -27.15 10.15 -14.11
C ASP A 87 -27.51 10.52 -15.56
N GLY A 88 -26.90 9.85 -16.54
CA GLY A 88 -27.14 10.14 -17.95
C GLY A 88 -28.41 9.52 -18.53
N MET A 89 -28.72 8.26 -18.18
CA MET A 89 -29.76 7.48 -18.85
C MET A 89 -30.86 6.95 -17.90
N GLY A 90 -30.75 7.18 -16.59
CA GLY A 90 -31.66 6.60 -15.60
C GLY A 90 -31.58 5.07 -15.54
N ALA A 91 -30.48 4.48 -16.04
CA ALA A 91 -30.35 3.05 -16.24
C ALA A 91 -29.96 2.33 -14.94
N GLY A 92 -30.93 2.19 -14.01
CA GLY A 92 -30.71 1.53 -12.72
C GLY A 92 -30.25 0.08 -12.83
N GLU A 93 -30.61 -0.62 -13.90
CA GLU A 93 -30.17 -2.00 -14.17
C GLU A 93 -28.66 -2.07 -14.49
N LEU A 94 -28.13 -1.10 -15.22
CA LEU A 94 -26.69 -1.00 -15.51
C LEU A 94 -25.91 -0.63 -14.26
N LEU A 95 -26.43 0.31 -13.45
CA LEU A 95 -25.85 0.60 -12.14
C LEU A 95 -25.78 -0.66 -11.25
N ALA A 96 -26.86 -1.45 -11.21
CA ALA A 96 -26.90 -2.66 -10.41
C ALA A 96 -25.83 -3.69 -10.84
N GLU A 97 -25.62 -3.84 -12.14
CA GLU A 97 -24.55 -4.69 -12.69
C GLU A 97 -23.15 -4.17 -12.32
N GLU A 98 -22.90 -2.87 -12.45
CA GLU A 98 -21.61 -2.27 -12.10
C GLU A 98 -21.31 -2.36 -10.59
N LEU A 99 -22.33 -2.19 -9.73
CA LEU A 99 -22.21 -2.40 -8.29
C LEU A 99 -21.89 -3.86 -7.95
N ARG A 100 -22.45 -4.82 -8.68
CA ARG A 100 -22.11 -6.25 -8.54
C ARG A 100 -20.64 -6.51 -8.88
N GLN A 101 -20.12 -5.89 -9.93
CA GLN A 101 -18.71 -6.02 -10.30
C GLN A 101 -17.77 -5.37 -9.28
N ALA A 102 -18.15 -4.19 -8.77
CA ALA A 102 -17.39 -3.50 -7.71
C ALA A 102 -17.32 -4.36 -6.44
N GLN A 103 -18.44 -4.95 -6.04
CA GLN A 103 -18.51 -5.86 -4.91
C GLN A 103 -17.61 -7.09 -5.10
N HIS A 104 -17.71 -7.77 -6.24
CA HIS A 104 -16.92 -8.97 -6.52
C HIS A 104 -15.43 -8.68 -6.38
N THR A 105 -15.00 -7.55 -6.94
CA THR A 105 -13.62 -7.07 -6.86
C THR A 105 -13.19 -6.77 -5.42
N LEU A 106 -14.05 -6.15 -4.60
CA LEU A 106 -13.77 -5.93 -3.18
C LEU A 106 -13.73 -7.23 -2.38
N GLY A 107 -14.51 -8.24 -2.78
CA GLY A 107 -14.50 -9.59 -2.21
C GLY A 107 -13.15 -10.29 -2.36
N GLU A 108 -12.36 -9.96 -3.40
CA GLU A 108 -10.98 -10.46 -3.56
C GLU A 108 -10.05 -10.00 -2.43
N ILE A 109 -10.37 -8.88 -1.76
CA ILE A 109 -9.58 -8.33 -0.65
C ILE A 109 -9.90 -9.04 0.67
N THR A 110 -11.19 -9.29 0.94
CA THR A 110 -11.67 -9.87 2.21
C THR A 110 -11.65 -11.41 2.20
N GLY A 111 -11.44 -12.02 1.04
CA GLY A 111 -11.28 -13.48 0.90
C GLY A 111 -12.59 -14.25 0.84
N THR A 112 -13.74 -13.59 1.03
CA THR A 112 -15.10 -14.09 0.73
C THR A 112 -16.12 -13.03 1.15
N PHE A 113 -16.82 -12.48 0.17
CA PHE A 113 -18.11 -11.82 0.32
C PHE A 113 -18.88 -12.16 -0.97
N THR A 114 -19.85 -13.06 -0.89
CA THR A 114 -20.50 -13.60 -2.09
C THR A 114 -21.49 -12.57 -2.64
N ASN A 115 -21.81 -12.65 -3.94
CA ASN A 115 -22.82 -11.77 -4.55
C ASN A 115 -24.17 -11.86 -3.80
N GLU A 116 -24.49 -13.04 -3.24
CA GLU A 116 -25.68 -13.27 -2.43
C GLU A 116 -25.65 -12.47 -1.12
N ASP A 117 -24.50 -12.41 -0.42
CA ASP A 117 -24.35 -11.67 0.85
C ASP A 117 -24.56 -10.15 0.70
N LEU A 118 -24.19 -9.56 -0.45
CA LEU A 118 -24.45 -8.14 -0.71
C LEU A 118 -25.88 -7.90 -1.13
N LEU A 119 -26.44 -8.73 -2.02
CA LEU A 119 -27.83 -8.57 -2.45
C LEU A 119 -28.77 -8.66 -1.25
N ASP A 120 -28.56 -9.63 -0.36
CA ASP A 120 -29.30 -9.74 0.90
C ASP A 120 -29.16 -8.48 1.75
N LYS A 121 -27.96 -7.89 1.83
CA LYS A 121 -27.75 -6.68 2.64
C LYS A 121 -28.37 -5.42 2.04
N ILE A 122 -28.30 -5.25 0.71
CA ILE A 122 -28.94 -4.15 -0.01
C ILE A 122 -30.47 -4.28 0.13
N PHE A 123 -31.03 -5.45 -0.17
CA PHE A 123 -32.48 -5.67 -0.18
C PHE A 123 -33.10 -5.91 1.21
N SER A 124 -32.33 -6.28 2.24
CA SER A 124 -32.84 -6.40 3.61
C SER A 124 -33.37 -5.08 4.20
N SER A 125 -32.98 -3.94 3.64
CA SER A 125 -33.43 -2.60 4.05
C SER A 125 -34.54 -2.02 3.16
N PHE A 126 -34.82 -2.65 2.01
CA PHE A 126 -35.99 -2.32 1.21
C PHE A 126 -37.16 -3.17 1.70
N CYS A 127 -38.12 -2.55 2.39
CA CYS A 127 -39.42 -3.17 2.57
C CYS A 127 -40.04 -3.38 1.19
N ILE A 128 -39.86 -4.55 0.59
CA ILE A 128 -40.73 -5.03 -0.49
C ILE A 128 -42.06 -5.29 0.20
N GLY A 129 -42.95 -4.29 0.12
CA GLY A 129 -44.30 -4.38 0.65
C GLY A 129 -45.02 -5.61 0.11
N LYS A 130 -45.84 -6.21 0.98
CA LYS A 130 -47.01 -6.97 0.54
C LYS A 130 -47.89 -6.10 -0.36
#